data_AF-A0A838QEQ0-F1
#
_entry.id   AF-A0A838QEQ0-F1
#
_cell.length_a   1.000
_cell.length_b   1.000
_cell.length_c   1.000
_cell.angle_alpha   90.00
_cell.angle_beta   90.00
_cell.angle_gamma   90.00
#
_symmetry.space_group_name_H-M   'P 1'
#
loop_
_entity.id
_entity.type
_entity.pdbx_description
1 polymer ?
#
loop_
_entity_poly.entity_id
_entity_poly.type
_entity_poly.pdbx_seq_one_letter_code
_entity_poly.pdbx_strand_id
1 'polypeptide(L)'
;FTSEAFYENRLESRPHLARQELRAPRPLNGTGLRLLEASHVGADSESPEEARQVATLVRVLVDGGSSWIDADGEERSVGYADVLVVAPYNAQVGAIARLLPPEARIGTVDKFQGQEAPISIYSMTTSSPEAAPRGMSFLYSRNRLNVATSRARCIAMVVAEPALLRVRARTPEQMRLANALCQFAEIARDQEREAVSGSRPP
;
A
#
# COMPACT_ATOMS: atom_id res chain seq x y z
N PHE A 1 9.60 6.90 -5.96
CA PHE A 1 8.89 5.70 -6.44
C PHE A 1 7.99 5.96 -7.63
N THR A 2 6.80 6.56 -7.51
CA THR A 2 5.83 6.62 -8.64
C THR A 2 6.41 7.20 -9.92
N SER A 3 7.08 8.34 -9.83
CA SER A 3 7.74 9.01 -10.97
C SER A 3 8.75 8.10 -11.68
N GLU A 4 9.66 7.50 -10.92
CA GLU A 4 10.71 6.61 -11.42
C GLU A 4 10.14 5.30 -11.96
N ALA A 5 9.29 4.63 -11.18
CA ALA A 5 8.78 3.30 -11.45
C ALA A 5 7.72 3.25 -12.56
N PHE A 6 7.01 4.35 -12.84
CA PHE A 6 5.89 4.34 -13.80
C PHE A 6 5.91 5.46 -14.83
N TYR A 7 6.68 6.53 -14.61
CA TYR A 7 6.65 7.73 -15.45
C TYR A 7 8.03 8.18 -15.97
N GLU A 8 9.07 7.36 -15.81
CA GLU A 8 10.44 7.66 -16.29
C GLU A 8 10.98 8.98 -15.70
N ASN A 9 10.74 9.21 -14.42
CA ASN A 9 11.13 10.42 -13.69
C ASN A 9 10.49 11.73 -14.18
N ARG A 10 9.37 11.66 -14.91
CA ARG A 10 8.69 12.85 -15.46
C ARG A 10 7.71 13.54 -14.50
N LEU A 11 7.54 13.04 -13.29
CA LEU A 11 6.70 13.67 -12.26
C LEU A 11 7.56 14.32 -11.18
N GLU A 12 7.20 15.55 -10.81
CA GLU A 12 7.80 16.31 -9.72
C GLU A 12 6.75 16.60 -8.63
N SER A 13 7.19 16.56 -7.37
CA SER A 13 6.36 16.91 -6.23
C SER A 13 6.20 18.42 -6.13
N ARG A 14 4.98 18.91 -5.85
CA ARG A 14 4.75 20.33 -5.61
C ARG A 14 5.30 20.73 -4.23
N PRO A 15 6.07 21.82 -4.09
CA PRO A 15 6.73 22.18 -2.82
C PRO A 15 5.81 22.29 -1.61
N HIS A 16 4.58 22.81 -1.76
CA HIS A 16 3.64 22.96 -0.65
C HIS A 16 3.15 21.63 -0.06
N LEU A 17 3.22 20.53 -0.83
CA LEU A 17 2.81 19.20 -0.36
C LEU A 17 3.83 18.57 0.60
N ALA A 18 5.05 19.13 0.71
CA ALA A 18 6.09 18.63 1.63
C ALA A 18 5.70 18.78 3.12
N ARG A 19 4.64 19.54 3.41
CA ARG A 19 4.09 19.74 4.76
C ARG A 19 3.16 18.61 5.20
N GLN A 20 2.68 17.80 4.25
CA GLN A 20 1.78 16.69 4.54
C GLN A 20 2.51 15.62 5.33
N GLU A 21 1.89 15.11 6.38
CA GLU A 21 2.52 14.13 7.26
C GLU A 21 1.46 13.32 8.00
N LEU A 22 1.64 12.01 8.10
CA LEU A 22 0.86 11.16 8.98
C LEU A 22 1.47 11.12 10.38
N ARG A 23 0.70 11.45 11.40
CA ARG A 23 1.07 11.30 12.82
C ARG A 23 0.36 10.07 13.38
N ALA A 24 1.07 8.95 13.35
CA ALA A 24 0.61 7.64 13.81
C ALA A 24 1.70 6.97 14.67
N PRO A 25 1.46 5.81 15.29
CA PRO A 25 2.52 5.02 15.90
C PRO A 25 3.61 4.65 14.88
N ARG A 26 4.87 4.68 15.29
CA ARG A 26 5.98 4.14 14.48
C ARG A 26 5.74 2.64 14.22
N PRO A 27 6.08 2.12 13.01
CA PRO A 27 6.75 2.81 11.90
C PRO A 27 5.80 3.51 10.91
N LEU A 28 4.51 3.66 11.21
CA LEU A 28 3.51 4.12 10.25
C LEU A 28 3.51 5.64 10.03
N ASN A 29 4.13 6.44 10.90
CA ASN A 29 4.16 7.90 10.80
C ASN A 29 5.05 8.42 9.66
N GLY A 30 4.93 9.71 9.39
CA GLY A 30 5.70 10.43 8.39
C GLY A 30 5.02 10.42 7.02
N THR A 31 5.85 10.36 5.98
CA THR A 31 5.42 10.18 4.59
C THR A 31 6.16 9.02 3.92
N GLY A 32 5.67 8.63 2.74
CA GLY A 32 6.34 7.66 1.88
C GLY A 32 5.68 6.28 1.87
N LEU A 33 6.51 5.26 1.73
CA LEU A 33 6.11 3.89 1.45
C LEU A 33 6.33 3.00 2.67
N ARG A 34 5.40 2.08 2.91
CA ARG A 34 5.56 1.02 3.91
C ARG A 34 5.28 -0.32 3.26
N LEU A 35 6.15 -1.28 3.49
CA LEU A 35 5.91 -2.68 3.16
C LEU A 35 5.63 -3.42 4.47
N LEU A 36 4.46 -4.02 4.58
CA LEU A 36 4.09 -4.84 5.71
C LEU A 36 4.04 -6.30 5.25
N GLU A 37 4.82 -7.14 5.91
CA GLU A 37 4.85 -8.56 5.60
C GLU A 37 3.54 -9.20 6.05
N ALA A 38 2.85 -9.85 5.11
CA ALA A 38 1.78 -10.78 5.45
C ALA A 38 2.38 -12.10 5.94
N SER A 39 1.59 -12.88 6.66
CA SER A 39 1.98 -14.20 7.15
C SER A 39 0.86 -15.19 6.91
N HIS A 40 0.78 -15.70 5.67
CA HIS A 40 -0.19 -16.72 5.30
C HIS A 40 0.33 -17.62 4.18
N VAL A 41 -0.30 -18.79 4.05
CA VAL A 41 0.09 -19.81 3.08
C VAL A 41 -1.13 -20.28 2.31
N GLY A 42 -0.97 -20.49 1.00
CA GLY A 42 -2.01 -21.09 0.15
C GLY A 42 -3.15 -20.16 -0.27
N ALA A 43 -3.13 -18.89 0.13
CA ALA A 43 -4.11 -17.91 -0.32
C ALA A 43 -3.97 -17.58 -1.81
N ASP A 44 -5.10 -17.57 -2.53
CA ASP A 44 -5.21 -17.32 -3.95
C ASP A 44 -5.83 -15.92 -4.24
N SER A 45 -7.15 -15.80 -4.16
CA SER A 45 -7.96 -14.60 -4.35
C SER A 45 -8.63 -14.10 -3.07
N GLU A 46 -8.53 -14.86 -1.98
CA GLU A 46 -8.92 -14.47 -0.63
C GLU A 46 -7.86 -14.96 0.36
N SER A 47 -7.50 -14.12 1.33
CA SER A 47 -6.63 -14.42 2.47
C SER A 47 -7.29 -13.89 3.74
N PRO A 48 -7.98 -14.73 4.51
CA PRO A 48 -8.60 -14.33 5.78
C PRO A 48 -7.59 -13.78 6.80
N GLU A 49 -6.35 -14.29 6.79
CA GLU A 49 -5.22 -13.81 7.59
C GLU A 49 -4.85 -12.38 7.21
N GLU A 50 -4.58 -12.12 5.92
CA GLU A 50 -4.22 -10.80 5.44
C GLU A 50 -5.39 -9.82 5.62
N ALA A 51 -6.63 -10.27 5.42
CA ALA A 51 -7.82 -9.46 5.64
C ALA A 51 -7.94 -9.00 7.10
N ARG A 52 -7.66 -9.89 8.07
CA ARG A 52 -7.59 -9.55 9.49
C ARG A 52 -6.45 -8.59 9.78
N GLN A 53 -5.27 -8.81 9.23
CA GLN A 53 -4.11 -7.92 9.40
C GLN A 53 -4.41 -6.51 8.88
N VAL A 54 -4.99 -6.39 7.68
CA VAL A 54 -5.40 -5.11 7.10
C VAL A 54 -6.48 -4.44 7.95
N ALA A 55 -7.49 -5.19 8.39
CA ALA A 55 -8.55 -4.63 9.25
C ALA A 55 -7.99 -4.12 10.60
N THR A 56 -7.08 -4.87 11.22
CA THR A 56 -6.37 -4.45 12.44
C THR A 56 -5.56 -3.18 12.18
N LEU A 57 -4.84 -3.10 11.08
CA LEU A 57 -4.06 -1.91 10.71
C LEU A 57 -4.94 -0.68 10.55
N VAL A 58 -6.07 -0.80 9.85
CA VAL A 58 -7.04 0.30 9.70
C VAL A 58 -7.55 0.76 11.06
N ARG A 59 -7.94 -0.16 11.94
CA ARG A 59 -8.41 0.18 13.30
C ARG A 59 -7.32 0.83 14.13
N VAL A 60 -6.07 0.38 14.06
CA VAL A 60 -4.95 1.03 14.75
C VAL A 60 -4.78 2.48 14.29
N LEU A 61 -4.91 2.73 12.99
CA LEU A 61 -4.80 4.08 12.43
C LEU A 61 -5.96 4.98 12.87
N VAL A 62 -7.19 4.49 12.77
CA VAL A 62 -8.41 5.27 13.04
C VAL A 62 -8.70 5.37 14.54
N ASP A 63 -8.80 4.23 15.22
CA ASP A 63 -9.22 4.15 16.63
C ASP A 63 -8.04 4.46 17.59
N GLY A 64 -6.80 4.41 17.10
CA GLY A 64 -5.60 4.74 17.85
C GLY A 64 -5.32 6.24 18.01
N GLY A 65 -6.21 7.11 17.50
CA GLY A 65 -6.08 8.56 17.63
C GLY A 65 -5.02 9.18 16.73
N SER A 66 -4.73 8.56 15.58
CA SER A 66 -3.80 9.14 14.61
C SER A 66 -4.37 10.43 14.00
N SER A 67 -3.49 11.34 13.61
CA SER A 67 -3.83 12.56 12.87
C SER A 67 -2.97 12.68 11.62
N TRP A 68 -3.31 13.58 10.71
CA TRP A 68 -2.48 13.92 9.57
C TRP A 68 -2.52 15.42 9.30
N ILE A 69 -1.42 15.96 8.78
CA ILE A 69 -1.31 17.35 8.33
C ILE A 69 -1.67 17.39 6.85
N ASP A 70 -2.60 18.26 6.47
CA ASP A 70 -3.02 18.42 5.08
C ASP A 70 -2.13 19.38 4.27
N ALA A 71 -2.52 19.64 3.02
CA ALA A 71 -1.76 20.50 2.12
C ALA A 71 -1.76 21.98 2.56
N ASP A 72 -2.76 22.39 3.34
CA ASP A 72 -2.89 23.75 3.88
C ASP A 72 -2.15 23.88 5.23
N GLY A 73 -1.70 22.76 5.80
CA GLY A 73 -0.98 22.70 7.07
C GLY A 73 -1.89 22.48 8.28
N GLU A 74 -3.16 22.16 8.05
CA GLU A 74 -4.13 21.91 9.11
C GLU A 74 -4.05 20.45 9.57
N GLU A 75 -4.07 20.25 10.89
CA GLU A 75 -4.04 18.91 11.49
C GLU A 75 -5.47 18.36 11.63
N ARG A 76 -5.69 17.15 11.11
CA ARG A 76 -6.99 16.47 11.10
C ARG A 76 -6.86 15.07 11.68
N SER A 77 -7.83 14.64 12.47
CA SER A 77 -7.90 13.24 12.92
C SER A 77 -8.12 12.31 11.73
N VAL A 78 -7.51 11.12 11.78
CA VAL A 78 -7.71 10.08 10.76
C VAL A 78 -9.04 9.36 11.03
N GLY A 79 -9.96 9.43 10.08
CA GLY A 79 -11.19 8.63 10.07
C GLY A 79 -11.16 7.47 9.06
N TYR A 80 -12.19 6.63 9.06
CA TYR A 80 -12.35 5.55 8.08
C TYR A 80 -12.40 6.04 6.62
N ALA A 81 -12.84 7.28 6.40
CA ALA A 81 -12.85 7.92 5.07
C ALA A 81 -11.46 8.35 4.58
N ASP A 82 -10.48 8.45 5.49
CA ASP A 82 -9.10 8.86 5.20
C ASP A 82 -8.17 7.67 4.90
N VAL A 83 -8.70 6.45 4.99
CA VAL A 83 -7.97 5.22 4.70
C VAL A 83 -8.60 4.51 3.50
N LEU A 84 -7.86 4.43 2.40
CA LEU A 84 -8.30 3.78 1.18
C LEU A 84 -7.66 2.39 1.09
N VAL A 85 -8.47 1.34 1.24
CA VAL A 85 -8.04 -0.05 1.16
C VAL A 85 -8.35 -0.64 -0.21
N VAL A 86 -7.31 -1.10 -0.89
CA VAL A 86 -7.39 -1.69 -2.23
C VAL A 86 -7.00 -3.16 -2.16
N ALA A 87 -7.70 -4.01 -2.91
CA ALA A 87 -7.26 -5.37 -3.18
C ALA A 87 -7.48 -5.75 -4.66
N PRO A 88 -6.69 -6.68 -5.22
CA PRO A 88 -6.84 -7.10 -6.62
C PRO A 88 -8.09 -7.94 -6.87
N TYR A 89 -8.62 -8.61 -5.85
CA TYR A 89 -9.73 -9.56 -5.95
C TYR A 89 -10.95 -9.13 -5.16
N ASN A 90 -12.15 -9.30 -5.75
CA ASN A 90 -13.41 -8.99 -5.08
C ASN A 90 -13.65 -9.87 -3.84
N ALA A 91 -13.15 -11.11 -3.83
CA ALA A 91 -13.26 -11.99 -2.66
C ALA A 91 -12.51 -11.38 -1.46
N GLN A 92 -11.26 -10.97 -1.65
CA GLN A 92 -10.52 -10.23 -0.63
C GLN A 92 -11.18 -8.92 -0.20
N VAL A 93 -11.71 -8.13 -1.15
CA VAL A 93 -12.48 -6.91 -0.83
C VAL A 93 -13.64 -7.25 0.12
N GLY A 94 -14.39 -8.31 -0.18
CA GLY A 94 -15.47 -8.80 0.67
C GLY A 94 -14.98 -9.27 2.04
N ALA A 95 -13.86 -9.99 2.10
CA ALA A 95 -13.26 -10.45 3.35
C ALA A 95 -12.88 -9.31 4.28
N ILE A 96 -12.21 -8.27 3.75
CA ILE A 96 -11.84 -7.08 4.53
C ILE A 96 -13.10 -6.29 4.94
N ALA A 97 -14.06 -6.12 4.03
CA ALA A 97 -15.28 -5.37 4.29
C ALA A 97 -16.12 -5.97 5.42
N ARG A 98 -16.14 -7.29 5.58
CA ARG A 98 -16.82 -7.96 6.70
C ARG A 98 -16.22 -7.65 8.08
N LEU A 99 -14.97 -7.15 8.12
CA LEU A 99 -14.23 -6.88 9.35
C LEU A 99 -14.19 -5.40 9.74
N LEU A 100 -14.71 -4.51 8.89
CA LEU A 100 -14.65 -3.07 9.06
C LEU A 100 -16.05 -2.45 9.00
N PRO A 101 -16.25 -1.27 9.59
CA PRO A 101 -17.56 -0.62 9.55
C PRO A 101 -17.88 -0.11 8.13
N PRO A 102 -19.15 0.15 7.80
CA PRO A 102 -19.58 0.53 6.44
C PRO A 102 -18.91 1.79 5.87
N GLU A 103 -18.41 2.68 6.73
CA GLU A 103 -17.69 3.91 6.37
C GLU A 103 -16.30 3.64 5.77
N ALA A 104 -15.75 2.43 5.97
CA ALA A 104 -14.45 2.05 5.47
C ALA A 104 -14.42 1.99 3.93
N ARG A 105 -13.48 2.72 3.33
CA ARG A 105 -13.34 2.79 1.87
C ARG A 105 -12.54 1.61 1.36
N ILE A 106 -13.25 0.53 1.01
CA ILE A 106 -12.66 -0.73 0.54
C ILE A 106 -13.14 -1.04 -0.88
N GLY A 107 -12.27 -1.60 -1.71
CA GLY A 107 -12.60 -1.87 -3.11
C GLY A 107 -11.44 -2.39 -3.94
N THR A 108 -11.74 -2.66 -5.21
CA THR A 108 -10.71 -2.94 -6.19
C THR A 108 -10.10 -1.64 -6.71
N VAL A 109 -8.93 -1.77 -7.35
CA VAL A 109 -8.23 -0.67 -8.03
C VAL A 109 -9.17 0.15 -8.92
N ASP A 110 -10.04 -0.54 -9.66
CA ASP A 110 -10.94 0.04 -10.65
C ASP A 110 -11.98 0.97 -10.00
N LYS A 111 -12.37 0.72 -8.73
CA LYS A 111 -13.32 1.55 -7.96
C LYS A 111 -12.73 2.89 -7.53
N PHE A 112 -11.40 2.97 -7.38
CA PHE A 112 -10.72 4.12 -6.77
C PHE A 112 -9.86 4.94 -7.75
N GLN A 113 -10.09 4.80 -9.05
CA GLN A 113 -9.45 5.68 -10.02
C GLN A 113 -9.85 7.14 -9.76
N GLY A 114 -8.86 8.02 -9.64
CA GLY A 114 -9.05 9.45 -9.38
C GLY A 114 -9.41 9.82 -7.95
N GLN A 115 -9.51 8.86 -7.03
CA GLN A 115 -9.80 9.13 -5.62
C GLN A 115 -8.55 9.04 -4.75
N GLU A 116 -8.28 10.08 -3.97
CA GLU A 116 -7.14 10.11 -3.04
C GLU A 116 -7.59 9.98 -1.58
N ALA A 117 -6.63 9.66 -0.73
CA ALA A 117 -6.77 9.65 0.71
C ALA A 117 -5.40 9.92 1.37
N PRO A 118 -5.36 10.42 2.61
CA PRO A 118 -4.12 10.51 3.39
C PRO A 118 -3.33 9.20 3.41
N ILE A 119 -4.05 8.07 3.55
CA ILE A 119 -3.48 6.74 3.65
C ILE A 119 -4.06 5.85 2.55
N SER A 120 -3.20 5.12 1.84
CA SER A 120 -3.64 4.01 0.99
C SER A 120 -2.98 2.70 1.42
N ILE A 121 -3.75 1.62 1.49
CA ILE A 121 -3.29 0.27 1.83
C ILE A 121 -3.64 -0.65 0.66
N TYR A 122 -2.64 -1.31 0.08
CA TYR A 122 -2.82 -2.30 -0.97
C TYR A 122 -2.57 -3.71 -0.41
N SER A 123 -3.63 -4.51 -0.30
CA SER A 123 -3.58 -5.93 0.05
C SER A 123 -3.26 -6.74 -1.19
N MET A 124 -2.11 -7.42 -1.25
CA MET A 124 -1.73 -8.26 -2.38
C MET A 124 -2.48 -9.60 -2.41
N THR A 125 -3.01 -10.05 -1.28
CA THR A 125 -3.87 -11.24 -1.10
C THR A 125 -3.18 -12.59 -1.31
N THR A 126 -2.48 -12.76 -2.43
CA THR A 126 -1.99 -14.07 -2.85
C THR A 126 -0.71 -14.44 -2.11
N SER A 127 -0.56 -15.70 -1.72
CA SER A 127 0.65 -16.17 -1.00
C SER A 127 1.86 -16.37 -1.92
N SER A 128 1.63 -16.73 -3.19
CA SER A 128 2.69 -16.94 -4.16
C SER A 128 2.23 -16.59 -5.58
N PRO A 129 3.15 -16.29 -6.51
CA PRO A 129 2.77 -16.01 -7.90
C PRO A 129 2.01 -17.15 -8.58
N GLU A 130 2.33 -18.40 -8.22
CA GLU A 130 1.73 -19.62 -8.78
C GLU A 130 0.31 -19.86 -8.27
N ALA A 131 0.00 -19.38 -7.07
CA ALA A 131 -1.34 -19.45 -6.50
C ALA A 131 -2.30 -18.39 -7.08
N ALA A 132 -1.80 -17.42 -7.86
CA ALA A 132 -2.62 -16.35 -8.41
C ALA A 132 -3.60 -16.89 -9.47
N PRO A 133 -4.93 -16.86 -9.24
CA PRO A 133 -5.89 -17.52 -10.12
C PRO A 133 -6.03 -16.85 -11.50
N ARG A 134 -5.56 -15.60 -11.62
CA ARG A 134 -5.52 -14.82 -12.87
C ARG A 134 -4.11 -14.69 -13.45
N GLY A 135 -3.16 -15.47 -12.92
CA GLY A 135 -1.76 -15.48 -13.33
C GLY A 135 -0.94 -14.27 -12.83
N MET A 136 0.36 -14.36 -13.06
CA MET A 136 1.35 -13.38 -12.59
C MET A 136 1.13 -11.98 -13.18
N SER A 137 0.69 -11.87 -14.43
CA SER A 137 0.48 -10.56 -15.08
C SER A 137 -0.64 -9.76 -14.43
N PHE A 138 -1.64 -10.43 -13.86
CA PHE A 138 -2.70 -9.80 -13.08
C PHE A 138 -2.22 -9.40 -11.69
N LEU A 139 -1.54 -10.32 -10.99
CA LEU A 139 -1.01 -10.10 -9.64
C LEU A 139 -0.01 -8.92 -9.62
N TYR A 140 0.94 -8.92 -10.55
CA TYR A 140 2.00 -7.91 -10.68
C TYR A 140 1.64 -6.80 -11.67
N SER A 141 0.36 -6.52 -11.84
CA SER A 141 -0.06 -5.46 -12.74
C SER A 141 0.52 -4.12 -12.29
N ARG A 142 1.46 -3.58 -13.08
CA ARG A 142 2.07 -2.26 -12.85
C ARG A 142 1.02 -1.16 -12.72
N ASN A 143 -0.03 -1.21 -13.54
CA ASN A 143 -1.13 -0.25 -13.45
C ASN A 143 -1.85 -0.33 -12.10
N ARG A 144 -2.12 -1.54 -11.60
CA ARG A 144 -2.79 -1.74 -10.30
C ARG A 144 -1.95 -1.25 -9.14
N LEU A 145 -0.66 -1.60 -9.13
CA LEU A 145 0.28 -1.12 -8.11
C LEU A 145 0.44 0.41 -8.16
N ASN A 146 0.59 0.99 -9.36
CA ASN A 146 0.67 2.44 -9.54
C ASN A 146 -0.58 3.12 -9.01
N VAL A 147 -1.77 2.68 -9.44
CA VAL A 147 -3.02 3.27 -8.99
C VAL A 147 -3.15 3.17 -7.48
N ALA A 148 -2.89 2.01 -6.86
CA ALA A 148 -3.02 1.85 -5.42
C ALA A 148 -2.04 2.74 -4.65
N THR A 149 -0.76 2.78 -5.06
CA THR A 149 0.26 3.56 -4.35
C THR A 149 0.16 5.06 -4.59
N SER A 150 -0.33 5.50 -5.76
CA SER A 150 -0.47 6.91 -6.11
C SER A 150 -1.71 7.57 -5.50
N ARG A 151 -2.57 6.86 -4.75
CA ARG A 151 -3.72 7.46 -4.06
C ARG A 151 -3.41 8.00 -2.68
N ALA A 152 -2.27 7.62 -2.12
CA ALA A 152 -1.83 8.14 -0.84
C ALA A 152 -1.31 9.58 -0.97
N ARG A 153 -1.78 10.46 -0.09
CA ARG A 153 -1.21 11.80 0.08
C ARG A 153 -0.04 11.82 1.06
N CYS A 154 -0.09 10.98 2.10
CA CYS A 154 0.97 10.86 3.09
C CYS A 154 1.69 9.53 2.97
N ILE A 155 0.97 8.41 3.18
CA ILE A 155 1.56 7.07 3.29
C ILE A 155 0.87 6.07 2.37
N ALA A 156 1.65 5.39 1.53
CA ALA A 156 1.21 4.23 0.76
C ALA A 156 1.79 2.95 1.39
N MET A 157 0.90 2.03 1.77
CA MET A 157 1.27 0.76 2.38
C MET A 157 0.96 -0.38 1.41
N VAL A 158 1.88 -1.33 1.27
CA VAL A 158 1.62 -2.61 0.60
C VAL A 158 1.70 -3.70 1.65
N VAL A 159 0.66 -4.52 1.75
CA VAL A 159 0.63 -5.74 2.56
C VAL A 159 0.84 -6.90 1.61
N ALA A 160 1.90 -7.68 1.81
CA ALA A 160 2.28 -8.73 0.88
C ALA A 160 2.99 -9.89 1.59
N GLU A 161 2.68 -11.11 1.19
CA GLU A 161 3.45 -12.28 1.62
C GLU A 161 4.89 -12.20 1.09
N PRO A 162 5.93 -12.38 1.93
CA PRO A 162 7.33 -12.26 1.52
C PRO A 162 7.74 -13.10 0.30
N ALA A 163 7.06 -14.23 0.06
CA ALA A 163 7.28 -15.06 -1.11
C ALA A 163 7.00 -14.32 -2.43
N LEU A 164 6.12 -13.31 -2.44
CA LEU A 164 5.85 -12.47 -3.61
C LEU A 164 7.03 -11.58 -4.04
N LEU A 165 8.00 -11.36 -3.15
CA LEU A 165 9.24 -10.63 -3.47
C LEU A 165 10.36 -11.57 -3.90
N ARG A 166 10.22 -12.87 -3.67
CA ARG A 166 11.22 -13.91 -3.96
C ARG A 166 10.89 -14.64 -5.27
N VAL A 167 10.47 -13.88 -6.29
CA VAL A 167 10.04 -14.45 -7.56
C VAL A 167 11.20 -15.18 -8.23
N ARG A 168 11.07 -16.51 -8.38
CA ARG A 168 11.96 -17.31 -9.23
C ARG A 168 11.58 -17.10 -10.69
N ALA A 169 11.89 -15.91 -11.21
CA ALA A 169 11.58 -15.56 -12.58
C ALA A 169 12.33 -16.51 -13.53
N ARG A 170 11.58 -17.22 -14.37
CA ARG A 170 12.12 -18.12 -15.40
C ARG A 170 12.20 -17.45 -16.77
N THR A 171 11.58 -16.28 -16.92
CA THR A 171 11.58 -15.49 -18.15
C THR A 171 11.85 -14.01 -17.87
N PRO A 172 12.40 -13.25 -18.83
CA PRO A 172 12.56 -11.80 -18.71
C PRO A 172 11.25 -11.05 -18.45
N GLU A 173 10.12 -11.57 -18.94
CA GLU A 173 8.80 -10.99 -18.68
C GLU A 173 8.40 -11.11 -17.21
N GLN A 174 8.62 -12.28 -16.59
CA GLN A 174 8.36 -12.48 -15.16
C GLN A 174 9.25 -11.59 -14.30
N MET A 175 10.51 -11.38 -14.69
CA MET A 175 11.40 -10.42 -14.01
C MET A 175 10.82 -9.00 -14.08
N ARG A 176 10.39 -8.56 -15.27
CA ARG A 176 9.81 -7.21 -15.46
C ARG A 176 8.52 -7.00 -14.66
N LEU A 177 7.69 -8.04 -14.53
CA LEU A 177 6.45 -7.99 -13.74
C LEU A 177 6.75 -7.79 -12.25
N ALA A 178 7.64 -8.59 -11.68
CA ALA A 178 7.99 -8.52 -10.27
C ALA A 178 8.77 -7.23 -9.89
N ASN A 179 9.50 -6.65 -10.86
CA ASN A 179 10.41 -5.53 -10.63
C ASN A 179 9.76 -4.34 -9.90
N ALA A 180 8.53 -3.97 -10.26
CA ALA A 180 7.87 -2.82 -9.63
C ALA A 180 7.57 -3.05 -8.13
N LEU A 181 7.20 -4.28 -7.75
CA LEU A 181 6.99 -4.63 -6.35
C LEU A 181 8.32 -4.72 -5.59
N CYS A 182 9.37 -5.26 -6.21
CA CYS A 182 10.70 -5.30 -5.62
C CYS A 182 11.26 -3.89 -5.38
N GLN A 183 11.15 -2.99 -6.37
CA GLN A 183 11.55 -1.60 -6.25
C GLN A 183 10.76 -0.88 -5.14
N PHE A 184 9.45 -1.14 -5.03
CA PHE A 184 8.65 -0.63 -3.90
C PHE A 184 9.23 -1.10 -2.56
N ALA A 185 9.53 -2.39 -2.44
CA ALA A 185 10.06 -2.99 -1.23
C ALA A 185 11.43 -2.44 -0.83
N GLU A 186 12.32 -2.20 -1.79
CA GLU A 186 13.63 -1.59 -1.56
C GLU A 186 13.48 -0.18 -1.00
N ILE A 187 12.72 0.69 -1.66
CA ILE A 187 12.51 2.07 -1.21
C ILE A 187 11.82 2.11 0.16
N ALA A 188 10.82 1.24 0.39
CA ALA A 188 10.13 1.18 1.68
C ALA A 188 11.08 0.79 2.83
N ARG A 189 12.01 -0.15 2.59
CA ARG A 189 13.02 -0.55 3.58
C ARG A 189 14.04 0.55 3.85
N ASP A 190 14.45 1.29 2.83
CA ASP A 190 15.39 2.40 3.00
C ASP A 190 14.76 3.52 3.83
N GLN A 191 13.51 3.89 3.52
CA GLN A 191 12.75 4.88 4.30
C GLN A 191 12.50 4.46 5.75
N GLU A 192 12.23 3.17 5.99
CA GLU A 192 12.10 2.64 7.35
C GLU A 192 13.43 2.74 8.12
N ARG A 193 14.56 2.41 7.49
CA ARG A 193 15.90 2.55 8.10
C ARG A 193 16.21 4.01 8.45
N GLU A 194 15.92 4.95 7.54
CA GLU A 194 16.12 6.38 7.78
C GLU A 194 15.25 6.90 8.93
N ALA A 195 14.00 6.44 9.02
CA ALA A 195 13.09 6.80 10.11
C ALA A 195 13.56 6.26 11.49
N VAL A 196 14.29 5.14 11.50
CA VAL A 196 14.88 4.55 12.71
C VAL A 196 16.22 5.18 13.07
N SER A 197 17.05 5.56 12.08
CA SER A 197 18.36 6.18 12.31
C SER A 197 18.29 7.66 12.73
N GLY A 198 17.12 8.30 12.63
CA GLY A 198 16.91 9.69 13.04
C GLY A 198 17.56 10.73 12.11
N SER A 199 18.10 10.31 10.97
CA SER A 199 18.67 11.20 9.95
C SER A 199 17.59 11.56 8.93
N ARG A 200 16.95 12.71 9.09
CA ARG A 200 16.18 13.32 8.00
C ARG A 200 17.21 13.81 6.95
N PRO A 201 17.11 13.45 5.67
CA PRO A 201 17.98 14.05 4.66
C PRO A 201 17.69 15.57 4.56
N PRO A 202 18.67 16.38 4.15
CA PRO A 202 18.54 17.83 4.01
C PRO A 202 17.50 18.25 2.96
#